data_AF-A0A962YCB4-F1
#
_entry.id   AF-A0A962YCB4-F1
#
_cell.length_a   1.000
_cell.length_b   1.000
_cell.length_c   1.000
_cell.angle_alpha   90.00
_cell.angle_beta   90.00
_cell.angle_gamma   90.00
#
_symmetry.space_group_name_H-M   'P 1'
#
loop_
_entity.id
_entity.type
_entity.pdbx_description
1 polymer ?
#
loop_
_entity_poly.entity_id
_entity_poly.type
_entity_poly.pdbx_seq_one_letter_code
_entity_poly.pdbx_strand_id
1 'polypeptide(L)' 'RNWGWIRRQGRDVRELPLMIESFRLWQELNAELDQDIGYRQGGSTYLAETDAELAERAAWLDAAEGFQLD' A
#
# COMPACT_ATOMS: atom_id res chain seq x y z
N ARG A 1 1.18 -17.84 -4.17
CA ARG A 1 -0.04 -17.76 -3.32
C ARG A 1 -0.31 -16.29 -3.08
N ASN A 2 -1.52 -15.78 -3.31
CA ASN A 2 -1.89 -14.43 -2.91
C ASN A 2 -2.26 -14.45 -1.41
N TRP A 3 -1.79 -13.47 -0.66
CA TRP A 3 -2.07 -13.37 0.80
C TRP A 3 -3.23 -12.40 1.08
N GLY A 4 -3.87 -11.88 0.03
CA GLY A 4 -5.02 -10.96 0.12
C GLY A 4 -4.65 -9.48 0.31
N TRP A 5 -3.37 -9.11 0.26
CA TRP A 5 -2.93 -7.75 0.56
C TRP A 5 -2.84 -6.89 -0.70
N ILE A 6 -3.44 -5.71 -0.63
CA ILE A 6 -3.20 -4.60 -1.56
C ILE A 6 -2.36 -3.59 -0.79
N ARG A 7 -1.13 -3.31 -1.21
CA ARG A 7 -0.19 -2.45 -0.45
C ARG A 7 0.60 -1.51 -1.34
N ARG A 8 0.65 -0.24 -0.93
CA ARG A 8 1.53 0.81 -1.46
C ARG A 8 2.90 0.75 -0.77
N GLN A 9 2.92 0.52 0.54
CA GLN A 9 4.15 0.43 1.35
C GLN A 9 5.13 -0.63 0.85
N GLY A 10 6.39 -0.23 0.72
CA GLY A 10 7.51 -1.10 0.31
C GLY A 10 7.40 -1.62 -1.13
N ARG A 11 6.63 -0.94 -1.98
CA ARG A 11 6.62 -1.16 -3.43
C ARG A 11 7.72 -0.35 -4.09
N ASP A 12 8.17 -0.79 -5.27
CA ASP A 12 9.01 0.07 -6.08
C ASP A 12 8.25 1.36 -6.39
N VAL A 13 8.92 2.51 -6.25
CA VAL A 13 8.31 3.84 -6.43
C VAL A 13 7.66 3.98 -7.82
N ARG A 14 8.22 3.31 -8.83
CA ARG A 14 7.69 3.31 -10.20
C ARG A 14 6.34 2.60 -10.32
N GLU A 15 6.01 1.71 -9.38
CA GLU A 15 4.72 0.99 -9.33
C GLU A 15 3.64 1.77 -8.56
N LEU A 16 4.00 2.82 -7.82
CA LEU A 16 3.06 3.54 -6.95
C LEU A 16 1.83 4.11 -7.68
N PRO A 17 1.94 4.74 -8.87
CA PRO A 17 0.76 5.17 -9.62
C PRO A 17 -0.25 4.05 -9.86
N LEU A 18 0.24 2.87 -10.27
CA LEU A 18 -0.60 1.72 -10.52
C LEU A 18 -1.23 1.19 -9.23
N MET A 19 -0.48 1.20 -8.13
CA MET A 19 -0.98 0.74 -6.84
C MET A 19 -2.05 1.69 -6.27
N ILE A 20 -1.91 3.00 -6.47
CA ILE A 20 -2.91 4.01 -6.09
C ILE A 20 -4.21 3.79 -6.86
N GLU A 21 -4.13 3.65 -8.18
CA GLU A 21 -5.32 3.38 -9.01
C GLU A 21 -5.96 2.03 -8.68
N SER A 22 -5.15 1.00 -8.42
CA SER A 22 -5.69 -0.30 -7.98
C SER A 22 -6.44 -0.17 -6.66
N PHE A 23 -5.97 0.64 -5.72
CA PHE A 23 -6.65 0.88 -4.45
C PHE A 23 -8.03 1.52 -4.65
N ARG A 24 -8.08 2.57 -5.49
CA ARG A 24 -9.34 3.24 -5.87
C ARG A 24 -10.33 2.27 -6.50
N LEU A 25 -9.86 1.46 -7.46
CA LEU A 25 -10.70 0.47 -8.15
C LEU A 25 -11.25 -0.60 -7.21
N TRP A 26 -10.47 -1.07 -6.23
CA TRP A 26 -10.96 -2.04 -5.25
C TRP A 26 -12.03 -1.46 -4.33
N GLN A 27 -11.88 -0.19 -3.94
CA GLN A 27 -12.88 0.51 -3.14
C GLN A 27 -14.18 0.71 -3.92
N GLU A 28 -14.09 1.13 -5.18
CA GLU A 28 -15.24 1.28 -6.08
C GLU A 28 -15.94 -0.04 -6.32
N LEU A 29 -15.19 -1.09 -6.65
CA LEU A 29 -15.74 -2.43 -6.89
C LEU A 29 -16.50 -2.96 -5.66
N ASN A 30 -15.97 -2.74 -4.46
CA ASN A 30 -16.66 -3.15 -3.23
C ASN A 30 -17.97 -2.37 -3.01
N ALA A 31 -18.10 -1.15 -3.53
CA ALA A 31 -19.32 -0.35 -3.44
C ALA A 31 -20.34 -0.68 -4.55
N GLU A 32 -19.88 -1.10 -5.72
CA GLU A 32 -20.73 -1.43 -6.88
C GLU A 32 -21.39 -2.80 -6.80
N LEU A 33 -20.80 -3.74 -6.06
CA LEU A 33 -21.31 -5.10 -5.95
C LEU A 33 -22.40 -5.22 -4.87
N ASP A 34 -23.48 -5.93 -5.17
CA ASP A 34 -24.53 -6.31 -4.21
C ASP A 34 -24.07 -7.38 -3.18
N GLN A 35 -22.77 -7.62 -3.07
CA GLN A 35 -22.16 -8.62 -2.19
C GLN A 35 -20.90 -8.07 -1.52
N ASP A 36 -20.74 -8.33 -0.21
CA ASP A 36 -19.49 -8.07 0.50
C ASP A 36 -18.37 -9.00 -0.02
N ILE A 37 -17.37 -8.40 -0.66
CA ILE A 37 -16.17 -9.11 -1.17
C ILE A 37 -15.03 -9.15 -0.15
N GLY A 38 -15.27 -8.65 1.07
CA GLY A 38 -14.30 -8.64 2.16
C GLY A 38 -13.23 -7.57 2.03
N TYR A 39 -13.38 -6.59 1.15
CA TYR A 39 -12.43 -5.49 1.04
C TYR A 39 -12.49 -4.62 2.30
N ARG A 40 -11.32 -4.38 2.89
CA ARG A 40 -11.16 -3.51 4.07
C ARG A 40 -9.89 -2.70 3.92
N GLN A 41 -10.00 -1.38 4.03
CA GLN A 41 -8.84 -0.51 4.17
C GLN A 41 -8.38 -0.53 5.63
N GLY A 42 -7.12 -0.88 5.84
CA GLY A 42 -6.45 -0.86 7.14
C GLY A 42 -5.01 -0.39 7.01
N GLY A 43 -4.34 -0.21 8.14
CA GLY A 43 -2.93 0.15 8.19
C GLY A 43 -2.02 -1.08 8.19
N SER A 44 -0.76 -0.89 7.77
CA SER A 44 0.32 -1.85 7.96
C SER A 44 1.52 -1.15 8.57
N THR A 45 2.09 -1.77 9.61
CA THR A 45 3.26 -1.25 10.32
C THR A 45 4.41 -2.22 10.13
N TYR A 46 5.52 -1.76 9.56
CA TYR A 46 6.76 -2.53 9.51
C TYR A 46 7.60 -2.19 10.75
N LEU A 47 8.15 -3.21 11.43
CA LEU A 47 9.04 -3.10 12.61
C LEU A 47 10.50 -3.33 12.21
N ALA A 48 11.40 -2.44 12.60
CA ALA A 48 12.83 -2.53 12.28
C ALA A 48 13.57 -2.97 13.53
N GLU A 49 14.42 -3.98 13.40
CA GLU A 49 15.24 -4.50 14.50
C GLU A 49 16.63 -3.85 14.53
N THR A 50 17.02 -3.23 13.41
CA THR A 50 18.32 -2.55 13.27
C THR A 50 18.17 -1.15 12.68
N ASP A 51 19.17 -0.30 12.94
CA ASP A 51 19.23 1.05 12.36
C ASP A 51 19.31 1.02 10.83
N ALA A 52 19.92 -0.02 10.25
CA ALA A 52 20.01 -0.18 8.80
C ALA A 52 18.63 -0.41 8.17
N GLU A 53 17.80 -1.27 8.77
CA GLU A 53 16.42 -1.51 8.32
C GLU A 53 15.54 -0.27 8.50
N LEU A 54 15.75 0.48 9.58
CA LEU A 54 15.04 1.73 9.80
C LEU A 54 15.42 2.77 8.73
N ALA A 55 16.70 2.90 8.41
CA ALA A 55 17.20 3.80 7.38
C ALA A 55 16.68 3.45 5.98
N GLU A 56 16.61 2.16 5.64
CA GLU A 56 16.02 1.70 4.37
C GLU A 56 14.55 2.14 4.23
N ARG A 57 13.77 2.02 5.31
CA ARG A 57 12.36 2.41 5.31
C ARG A 57 12.17 3.91 5.26
N ALA A 58 13.02 4.67 5.96
CA ALA A 58 13.02 6.13 5.88
C ALA A 58 13.33 6.59 4.45
N ALA A 59 14.37 6.03 3.81
CA ALA A 59 14.71 6.34 2.43
C ALA A 59 13.56 6.01 1.45
N TRP A 60 12.82 4.94 1.70
CA TRP A 60 11.64 4.61 0.92
C TRP A 60 10.51 5.64 1.10
N LEU A 61 10.27 6.12 2.32
CA LEU A 61 9.29 7.17 2.58
C LEU A 61 9.64 8.46 1.84
N ASP A 62 10.92 8.86 1.87
CA ASP A 62 11.41 10.04 1.15
C ASP A 62 11.18 9.90 -0.36
N ALA A 63 11.51 8.73 -0.92
CA ALA A 63 11.32 8.47 -2.35
C ALA A 63 9.83 8.41 -2.77
N ALA A 64 8.94 8.10 -1.83
CA ALA A 64 7.49 8.00 -2.05
C ALA A 64 6.73 9.31 -1.75
N GLU A 65 7.38 10.36 -1.22
CA GLU A 65 6.75 11.60 -0.75
C GLU A 65 5.85 12.25 -1.82
N GLY A 66 6.31 12.28 -3.07
CA GLY A 66 5.57 12.86 -4.20
C GLY A 66 4.26 12.17 -4.56
N PHE A 67 3.99 10.99 -4.00
CA PHE A 67 2.78 10.20 -4.27
C PHE A 67 1.67 10.41 -3.24
N GLN A 68 1.87 11.31 -2.26
CA GLN A 68 0.87 11.67 -1.23
C GLN A 68 0.20 10.44 -0.62
N LEU A 69 1.04 9.49 -0.19
CA LEU A 69 0.58 8.28 0.48
C LEU A 69 0.05 8.67 1.87
N ASP A 70 -1.28 8.70 2.02
CA ASP A 70 -2.00 8.86 3.27
C ASP A 70 -2.08 7.58 4.10
#